data_AF-A0A7Y0NR49-F1
#
_entry.id   AF-A0A7Y0NR49-F1
#
_cell.length_a   1.000
_cell.length_b   1.000
_cell.length_c   1.000
_cell.angle_alpha   90.00
_cell.angle_beta   90.00
_cell.angle_gamma   90.00
#
_symmetry.space_group_name_H-M   'P 1'
#
loop_
_entity.id
_entity.type
_entity.pdbx_description
1 polymer ?
#
loop_
_entity_poly.entity_id
_entity_poly.type
_entity_poly.pdbx_seq_one_letter_code
_entity_poly.pdbx_strand_id
1 'polypeptide(L)'
;MANLFNLEDDKRVVYKDELYSVRNNGMVFRHSKVGGRKRKYDNHWTYGYVNNITGYLEIASASVHRIIATAFHQEPPTKEHVVDHIDTNRQNNRPENLRWVTRLENILLNPITCSRIATICGSVEAFLDDPGKFRDVFPDPRFDWMCTVSKEEAEVSKQRLLAWASSGKILSGGYLSSWIFEQNYEEPKQEVPKAINAITPNALQRKWQIPSEFLCCPQEYDGNPIEEYDLRLIEGAIFCTNATYSSSIHKSTIGNGGNSIYVITRNLDKDCMKEWALAEITFEDGMFVHTSKGTFFEQKGAEKYYILAQGLEWTGGDVLDDFC
;
A
#
# COMPACT_ATOMS: atom_id res chain seq x y z
N MET A 1 -4.13 3.67 20.44
CA MET A 1 -5.45 3.00 20.29
C MET A 1 -6.53 4.05 20.48
N ALA A 2 -7.23 4.45 19.42
CA ALA A 2 -8.34 5.39 19.53
C ALA A 2 -9.51 4.72 20.29
N ASN A 3 -10.10 5.46 21.23
CA ASN A 3 -11.11 5.00 22.16
C ASN A 3 -12.40 4.60 21.40
N LEU A 4 -12.58 3.29 21.15
CA LEU A 4 -13.71 2.72 20.39
C LEU A 4 -15.10 2.95 21.03
N PHE A 5 -15.15 3.61 22.18
CA PHE A 5 -16.33 3.77 23.03
C PHE A 5 -16.63 5.22 23.41
N ASN A 6 -16.11 6.21 22.68
CA ASN A 6 -16.58 7.58 22.91
C ASN A 6 -18.02 7.75 22.38
N LEU A 7 -18.99 7.54 23.26
CA LEU A 7 -20.43 7.56 22.97
C LEU A 7 -21.00 9.00 22.85
N GLU A 8 -20.19 10.03 23.08
CA GLU A 8 -20.64 11.43 23.11
C GLU A 8 -21.14 11.94 21.73
N ASP A 9 -20.79 11.27 20.63
CA ASP A 9 -21.17 11.65 19.26
C ASP A 9 -22.23 10.74 18.60
N ASP A 10 -22.83 9.80 19.35
CA ASP A 10 -23.87 8.92 18.79
C ASP A 10 -25.16 9.72 18.52
N LYS A 11 -25.57 9.84 17.25
CA LYS A 11 -26.84 10.48 16.86
C LYS A 11 -27.92 9.45 16.56
N ARG A 12 -29.18 9.77 16.88
CA ARG A 12 -30.34 8.98 16.47
C ARG A 12 -31.06 9.65 15.32
N VAL A 13 -31.50 8.86 14.34
CA VAL A 13 -32.21 9.34 13.16
C VAL A 13 -33.28 8.35 12.73
N VAL A 14 -34.41 8.85 12.27
CA VAL A 14 -35.41 8.04 11.57
C VAL A 14 -35.17 8.22 10.08
N TYR A 15 -34.98 7.11 9.36
CA TYR A 15 -34.78 7.12 7.92
C TYR A 15 -35.60 5.99 7.29
N LYS A 16 -36.46 6.33 6.31
CA LYS A 16 -37.38 5.37 5.66
C LYS A 16 -38.15 4.48 6.66
N ASP A 17 -38.80 5.11 7.65
CA ASP A 17 -39.62 4.45 8.69
C ASP A 17 -38.87 3.45 9.59
N GLU A 18 -37.55 3.56 9.65
CA GLU A 18 -36.67 2.75 10.49
C GLU A 18 -35.84 3.67 11.39
N LEU A 19 -35.64 3.27 12.65
CA LEU A 19 -34.84 4.02 13.61
C LEU A 19 -33.39 3.53 13.58
N TYR A 20 -32.45 4.47 13.48
CA TYR A 20 -31.02 4.20 13.48
C TYR A 20 -30.31 4.98 14.60
N SER A 21 -29.26 4.39 15.17
CA SER A 21 -28.16 5.14 15.80
C SER A 21 -26.98 5.16 14.84
N VAL A 22 -26.25 6.28 14.80
CA VAL A 22 -25.09 6.47 13.94
C VAL A 22 -23.91 7.04 14.72
N ARG A 23 -22.69 6.68 14.31
CA ARG A 23 -21.43 7.14 14.89
C ARG A 23 -20.68 8.06 13.94
N ASN A 24 -19.83 8.92 14.50
CA ASN A 24 -18.91 9.79 13.74
C ASN A 24 -17.87 9.00 12.91
N ASN A 25 -17.62 7.73 13.22
CA ASN A 25 -16.72 6.89 12.45
C ASN A 25 -17.38 6.27 11.20
N GLY A 26 -18.69 6.49 10.98
CA GLY A 26 -19.43 5.95 9.85
C GLY A 26 -20.14 4.62 10.11
N MET A 27 -20.18 4.14 11.36
CA MET A 27 -20.98 2.97 11.73
C MET A 27 -22.45 3.33 11.95
N VAL A 28 -23.33 2.39 11.63
CA VAL A 28 -24.78 2.48 11.82
C VAL A 28 -25.30 1.29 12.63
N PHE A 29 -26.37 1.52 13.38
CA PHE A 29 -27.08 0.53 14.16
C PHE A 29 -28.57 0.68 13.89
N ARG A 30 -29.20 -0.32 13.29
CA ARG A 30 -30.65 -0.33 13.08
C ARG A 30 -31.35 -0.91 14.30
N HIS A 31 -32.31 -0.20 14.86
CA HIS A 31 -33.12 -0.68 15.97
C HIS A 31 -34.25 -1.59 15.48
N SER A 32 -34.51 -2.68 16.20
CA SER A 32 -35.72 -3.48 15.99
C SER A 32 -36.98 -2.63 16.21
N LYS A 33 -38.03 -2.89 15.42
CA LYS A 33 -39.36 -2.29 15.67
C LYS A 33 -39.93 -2.79 16.99
N VAL A 34 -40.55 -1.90 17.77
CA VAL A 34 -41.21 -2.24 19.03
C VAL A 34 -42.32 -3.26 18.78
N GLY A 35 -42.29 -4.39 19.49
CA GLY A 35 -43.24 -5.50 19.30
C GLY A 35 -43.04 -6.32 18.03
N GLY A 36 -42.04 -5.99 17.20
CA GLY A 36 -41.71 -6.73 15.97
C GLY A 36 -40.70 -7.85 16.19
N ARG A 37 -40.65 -8.81 15.26
CA ARG A 37 -39.60 -9.83 15.21
C ARG A 37 -38.26 -9.19 14.86
N LYS A 38 -37.20 -9.52 15.61
CA LYS A 38 -35.81 -9.12 15.30
C LYS A 38 -35.40 -9.64 13.90
N ARG A 39 -34.93 -8.74 13.03
CA ARG A 39 -34.43 -9.08 11.70
C ARG A 39 -32.91 -9.26 11.71
N LYS A 40 -32.38 -9.80 10.60
CA LYS A 40 -30.94 -10.11 10.43
C LYS A 40 -30.02 -8.93 10.76
N TYR A 41 -30.39 -7.73 10.31
CA TYR A 41 -29.57 -6.51 10.42
C TYR A 41 -29.91 -5.63 11.63
N ASP A 42 -30.78 -6.11 12.53
CA ASP A 42 -31.22 -5.34 13.68
C ASP A 42 -30.27 -5.56 14.87
N ASN A 43 -30.14 -4.52 15.68
CA ASN A 43 -29.49 -4.49 16.97
C ASN A 43 -28.00 -4.87 17.00
N HIS A 44 -27.23 -4.44 15.98
CA HIS A 44 -25.77 -4.49 16.01
C HIS A 44 -25.17 -3.33 15.21
N TRP A 45 -23.95 -2.93 15.59
CA TRP A 45 -23.19 -1.92 14.87
C TRP A 45 -22.53 -2.53 13.64
N THR A 46 -22.59 -1.82 12.51
CA THR A 46 -21.96 -2.24 11.26
C THR A 46 -21.61 -1.03 10.40
N TYR A 47 -20.62 -1.16 9.53
CA TYR A 47 -20.40 -0.20 8.43
C TYR A 47 -21.35 -0.43 7.25
N GLY A 48 -22.12 -1.52 7.28
CA GLY A 48 -22.90 -2.00 6.14
C GLY A 48 -22.13 -3.02 5.31
N TYR A 49 -22.68 -3.37 4.16
CA TYR A 49 -22.05 -4.22 3.16
C TYR A 49 -21.92 -3.47 1.84
N VAL A 50 -20.89 -3.78 1.06
CA VAL A 50 -20.65 -3.15 -0.24
C VAL A 50 -21.70 -3.63 -1.24
N ASN A 51 -22.37 -2.69 -1.90
CA ASN A 51 -23.15 -2.95 -3.10
C ASN A 51 -22.22 -2.88 -4.31
N ASN A 52 -21.82 -4.03 -4.88
CA ASN A 52 -20.85 -4.10 -5.97
C ASN A 52 -21.30 -3.40 -7.27
N ILE A 53 -22.58 -3.10 -7.42
CA ILE A 53 -23.10 -2.36 -8.59
C ILE A 53 -22.89 -0.85 -8.42
N THR A 54 -23.00 -0.35 -7.19
CA THR A 54 -22.96 1.10 -6.93
C THR A 54 -21.73 1.56 -6.14
N GLY A 55 -20.95 0.65 -5.56
CA GLY A 55 -19.82 0.92 -4.68
C GLY A 55 -20.19 1.48 -3.30
N TYR A 56 -21.47 1.74 -3.02
CA TYR A 56 -21.92 2.27 -1.74
C TYR A 56 -22.09 1.17 -0.69
N LEU A 57 -21.92 1.54 0.57
CA LEU A 57 -22.30 0.69 1.70
C LEU A 57 -23.81 0.76 1.96
N GLU A 58 -24.41 -0.41 2.20
CA GLU A 58 -25.84 -0.56 2.49
C GLU A 58 -26.06 -1.37 3.79
N ILE A 59 -27.16 -1.07 4.47
CA ILE A 59 -27.71 -1.89 5.56
C ILE A 59 -29.15 -2.24 5.22
N ALA A 60 -29.41 -3.53 4.97
CA ALA A 60 -30.61 -3.94 4.22
C ALA A 60 -30.75 -3.08 2.93
N SER A 61 -31.93 -2.57 2.60
CA SER A 61 -32.14 -1.75 1.39
C SER A 61 -31.83 -0.25 1.55
N ALA A 62 -31.12 0.15 2.62
CA ALA A 62 -30.83 1.55 2.93
C ALA A 62 -29.36 1.89 2.76
N SER A 63 -29.06 2.94 1.99
CA SER A 63 -27.69 3.45 1.80
C SER A 63 -27.15 4.10 3.06
N VAL A 64 -26.01 3.61 3.53
CA VAL A 64 -25.40 4.00 4.81
C VAL A 64 -25.04 5.49 4.83
N HIS A 65 -24.43 5.99 3.76
CA HIS A 65 -24.06 7.40 3.64
C HIS A 65 -25.28 8.35 3.78
N ARG A 66 -26.47 7.94 3.32
CA ARG A 66 -27.69 8.77 3.46
C ARG A 66 -28.19 8.80 4.89
N ILE A 67 -28.18 7.65 5.56
CA ILE A 67 -28.57 7.57 6.98
C ILE A 67 -27.68 8.50 7.81
N ILE A 68 -26.37 8.45 7.58
CA ILE A 68 -25.39 9.26 8.32
C ILE A 68 -25.52 10.73 7.97
N ALA A 69 -25.63 11.08 6.69
CA ALA A 69 -25.84 12.46 6.25
C ALA A 69 -27.11 13.05 6.86
N THR A 70 -28.23 12.32 6.87
CA THR A 70 -29.47 12.77 7.52
C THR A 70 -29.29 13.01 9.02
N ALA A 71 -28.53 12.16 9.71
CA ALA A 71 -28.30 12.31 11.15
C ALA A 71 -27.38 13.47 11.52
N PHE A 72 -26.29 13.67 10.78
CA PHE A 72 -25.26 14.67 11.11
C PHE A 72 -25.49 16.02 10.44
N HIS A 73 -26.03 16.02 9.22
CA HIS A 73 -26.23 17.19 8.36
C HIS A 73 -27.70 17.52 8.12
N GLN A 74 -28.61 16.88 8.85
CA GLN A 74 -30.06 17.03 8.72
C GLN A 74 -30.61 16.49 7.38
N GLU A 75 -31.92 16.55 7.21
CA GLU A 75 -32.58 16.15 5.97
C GLU A 75 -32.08 17.00 4.77
N PRO A 76 -32.04 16.42 3.56
CA PRO A 76 -31.63 17.16 2.38
C PRO A 76 -32.54 18.38 2.15
N PRO A 77 -31.98 19.56 1.79
CA PRO A 77 -32.77 20.77 1.58
C PRO A 77 -33.88 20.60 0.54
N THR A 78 -33.62 19.82 -0.51
CA THR A 78 -34.60 19.48 -1.55
C THR A 78 -34.48 18.01 -1.98
N LYS A 79 -35.49 17.50 -2.68
CA LYS A 79 -35.49 16.12 -3.22
C LYS A 79 -34.41 15.88 -4.29
N GLU A 80 -33.87 16.94 -4.86
CA GLU A 80 -32.83 16.89 -5.90
C GLU A 80 -31.43 16.72 -5.32
N HIS A 81 -31.26 16.97 -4.02
CA HIS A 81 -29.99 16.81 -3.35
C HIS A 81 -29.62 15.33 -3.22
N VAL A 82 -28.35 15.07 -3.49
CA VAL A 82 -27.67 13.80 -3.32
C VAL A 82 -26.56 13.99 -2.28
N VAL A 83 -26.10 12.89 -1.70
CA VAL A 83 -24.94 12.92 -0.82
C VAL A 83 -23.69 12.80 -1.69
N ASP A 84 -22.79 13.76 -1.56
CA ASP A 84 -21.44 13.71 -2.11
C ASP A 84 -20.44 13.24 -1.06
N HIS A 85 -19.47 12.45 -1.52
CA HIS A 85 -18.30 12.02 -0.76
C HIS A 85 -17.15 12.92 -1.20
N ILE A 86 -16.70 13.80 -0.31
CA ILE A 86 -15.73 14.85 -0.62
C ILE A 86 -14.41 14.26 -1.15
N ASP A 87 -13.97 13.15 -0.58
CA ASP A 87 -12.77 12.40 -0.99
C ASP A 87 -12.99 11.46 -2.21
N THR A 88 -14.20 11.41 -2.76
CA THR A 88 -14.64 10.50 -3.85
C THR A 88 -14.68 9.00 -3.50
N ASN A 89 -14.35 8.61 -2.27
CA ASN A 89 -14.44 7.23 -1.78
C ASN A 89 -15.82 6.95 -1.18
N ARG A 90 -16.66 6.18 -1.90
CA ARG A 90 -18.04 5.84 -1.50
C ARG A 90 -18.14 4.97 -0.25
N GLN A 91 -17.03 4.38 0.21
CA GLN A 91 -16.97 3.57 1.42
C GLN A 91 -16.49 4.39 2.64
N ASN A 92 -15.99 5.62 2.46
CA ASN A 92 -15.66 6.51 3.57
C ASN A 92 -16.90 7.33 4.01
N ASN A 93 -17.72 6.74 4.88
CA ASN A 93 -18.98 7.35 5.33
C ASN A 93 -18.86 8.19 6.60
N ARG A 94 -17.65 8.67 6.95
CA ARG A 94 -17.48 9.61 8.07
C ARG A 94 -18.27 10.89 7.81
N PRO A 95 -19.03 11.45 8.78
CA PRO A 95 -19.86 12.63 8.54
C PRO A 95 -19.09 13.80 7.95
N GLU A 96 -17.85 14.05 8.38
CA GLU A 96 -17.01 15.12 7.84
C GLU A 96 -16.66 14.95 6.36
N ASN A 97 -16.80 13.74 5.80
CA ASN A 97 -16.57 13.45 4.39
C ASN A 97 -17.86 13.55 3.54
N LEU A 98 -19.02 13.74 4.17
CA LEU A 98 -20.32 13.75 3.50
C LEU A 98 -20.88 15.17 3.43
N ARG A 99 -21.55 15.51 2.32
CA ARG A 99 -22.33 16.75 2.20
C ARG A 99 -23.54 16.57 1.28
N TRP A 100 -24.59 17.34 1.52
CA TRP A 100 -25.71 17.45 0.59
C TRP A 100 -25.36 18.42 -0.53
N VAL A 101 -25.50 17.98 -1.78
CA VAL A 101 -25.31 18.81 -2.98
C VAL A 101 -26.30 18.37 -4.05
N THR A 102 -26.67 19.28 -4.95
CA THR A 102 -27.29 18.90 -6.22
C THR A 102 -26.26 18.21 -7.14
N ARG A 103 -26.73 17.53 -8.18
CA ARG A 103 -25.83 16.89 -9.16
C ARG A 103 -24.91 17.91 -9.84
N LEU A 104 -25.43 19.10 -10.14
CA LEU A 104 -24.66 20.18 -10.76
C LEU A 104 -23.62 20.74 -9.78
N GLU A 105 -24.00 21.01 -8.55
CA GLU A 105 -23.06 21.45 -7.51
C GLU A 105 -21.97 20.42 -7.26
N ASN A 106 -22.27 19.12 -7.30
CA ASN A 106 -21.24 18.10 -7.19
C ASN A 106 -20.18 18.22 -8.30
N ILE A 107 -20.62 18.42 -9.54
CA ILE A 107 -19.73 18.58 -10.69
C ILE A 107 -18.85 19.83 -10.52
N LEU A 108 -19.44 20.94 -10.10
CA LEU A 108 -18.75 22.24 -10.05
C LEU A 108 -17.90 22.43 -8.78
N LEU A 109 -18.36 21.95 -7.62
CA LEU A 109 -17.74 22.19 -6.31
C LEU A 109 -16.77 21.10 -5.88
N ASN A 110 -16.66 20.00 -6.63
CA ASN A 110 -15.68 18.94 -6.36
C ASN A 110 -14.57 19.02 -7.44
N PRO A 111 -13.39 19.59 -7.11
CA PRO A 111 -12.30 19.75 -8.08
C PRO A 111 -11.85 18.44 -8.73
N ILE A 112 -11.96 17.34 -7.98
CA ILE A 112 -11.59 15.99 -8.43
C ILE A 112 -12.58 15.52 -9.50
N THR A 113 -13.89 15.65 -9.21
CA THR A 113 -14.96 15.33 -10.16
C THR A 113 -14.88 16.20 -11.40
N CYS A 114 -14.70 17.51 -11.22
CA CYS A 114 -14.54 18.51 -12.28
C CYS A 114 -13.38 18.15 -13.22
N SER A 115 -12.19 17.92 -12.66
CA SER A 115 -10.98 17.59 -13.44
C SER A 115 -11.14 16.26 -14.19
N ARG A 116 -11.83 15.29 -13.59
CA ARG A 116 -12.12 14.00 -14.25
C ARG A 116 -13.04 14.17 -15.45
N ILE A 117 -14.10 14.97 -15.31
CA ILE A 117 -15.01 15.29 -16.41
C ILE A 117 -14.25 16.03 -17.51
N ALA A 118 -13.47 17.06 -17.17
CA ALA A 118 -12.68 17.81 -18.14
C ALA A 118 -11.68 16.91 -18.90
N THR A 119 -11.04 15.97 -18.19
CA THR A 119 -10.08 15.03 -18.82
C THR A 119 -10.75 14.11 -19.83
N ILE A 120 -11.95 13.61 -19.52
CA ILE A 120 -12.68 12.64 -20.37
C ILE A 120 -13.44 13.35 -21.51
N CYS A 121 -14.05 14.48 -21.20
CA CYS A 121 -14.97 15.18 -22.10
C CYS A 121 -14.31 16.35 -22.86
N GLY A 122 -13.03 16.63 -22.60
CA GLY A 122 -12.28 17.78 -23.11
C GLY A 122 -12.51 19.06 -22.31
N SER A 123 -13.74 19.30 -21.84
CA SER A 123 -14.04 20.35 -20.86
C SER A 123 -15.32 20.02 -20.08
N VAL A 124 -15.56 20.75 -18.98
CA VAL A 124 -16.81 20.61 -18.21
C VAL A 124 -17.98 21.19 -18.98
N GLU A 125 -17.77 22.27 -19.71
CA GLU A 125 -18.79 22.92 -20.54
C GLU A 125 -19.27 21.99 -21.65
N ALA A 126 -18.34 21.26 -22.31
CA ALA A 126 -18.69 20.26 -23.30
C ALA A 126 -19.57 19.15 -22.72
N PHE A 127 -19.29 18.72 -21.48
CA PHE A 127 -20.11 17.75 -20.77
C PHE A 127 -21.49 18.31 -20.39
N LEU A 128 -21.58 19.57 -19.95
CA LEU A 128 -22.84 20.19 -19.55
C LEU A 128 -23.76 20.49 -20.75
N ASP A 129 -23.19 20.77 -21.93
CA ASP A 129 -23.93 21.02 -23.17
C ASP A 129 -24.63 19.75 -23.69
N ASP A 130 -23.91 18.62 -23.74
CA ASP A 130 -24.48 17.31 -24.11
C ASP A 130 -23.89 16.17 -23.26
N PRO A 131 -24.45 15.91 -22.07
CA PRO A 131 -23.99 14.81 -21.22
C PRO A 131 -24.21 13.42 -21.86
N GLY A 132 -25.20 13.30 -22.76
CA GLY A 132 -25.57 12.04 -23.38
C GLY A 132 -24.46 11.48 -24.27
N LYS A 133 -23.71 12.37 -24.93
CA LYS A 133 -22.56 12.04 -25.78
C LYS A 133 -21.45 11.28 -25.05
N PHE A 134 -21.32 11.48 -23.73
CA PHE A 134 -20.22 10.93 -22.94
C PHE A 134 -20.61 9.69 -22.12
N ARG A 135 -21.85 9.19 -22.24
CA ARG A 135 -22.39 8.12 -21.38
C ARG A 135 -21.51 6.87 -21.36
N ASP A 136 -20.97 6.48 -22.51
CA ASP A 136 -20.19 5.25 -22.69
C ASP A 136 -18.67 5.50 -22.66
N VAL A 137 -18.25 6.74 -22.42
CA VAL A 137 -16.84 7.17 -22.45
C VAL A 137 -16.23 7.14 -21.05
N PHE A 138 -17.07 7.22 -20.01
CA PHE A 138 -16.60 7.03 -18.64
C PHE A 138 -16.25 5.55 -18.43
N PRO A 139 -15.02 5.22 -18.01
CA PRO A 139 -14.65 3.85 -17.72
C PRO A 139 -15.56 3.28 -16.63
N ASP A 140 -15.87 1.98 -16.76
CA ASP A 140 -16.66 1.24 -15.76
C ASP A 140 -16.06 1.52 -14.37
N PRO A 141 -16.85 1.99 -13.39
CA PRO A 141 -16.34 2.29 -12.07
C PRO A 141 -15.88 1.00 -11.39
N ARG A 142 -14.60 0.65 -11.59
CA ARG A 142 -13.88 -0.31 -10.77
C ARG A 142 -13.94 0.20 -9.34
N PHE A 143 -14.80 -0.40 -8.52
CA PHE A 143 -14.92 -0.07 -7.09
C PHE A 143 -13.85 -0.79 -6.26
N ASP A 144 -13.01 -1.62 -6.87
CA ASP A 144 -12.00 -2.45 -6.20
C ASP A 144 -11.02 -1.65 -5.34
N TRP A 145 -10.78 -0.39 -5.70
CA TRP A 145 -9.93 0.51 -4.92
C TRP A 145 -10.66 1.14 -3.73
N MET A 146 -11.98 1.20 -3.76
CA MET A 146 -12.77 1.74 -2.64
C MET A 146 -12.71 0.72 -1.52
N CYS A 147 -12.13 1.10 -0.40
CA CYS A 147 -12.09 0.28 0.80
C CYS A 147 -12.33 1.13 2.04
N THR A 148 -12.56 0.44 3.16
CA THR A 148 -12.55 1.09 4.47
C THR A 148 -11.12 1.50 4.79
N VAL A 149 -10.89 2.80 4.98
CA VAL A 149 -9.58 3.40 5.28
C VAL A 149 -9.60 4.09 6.65
N SER A 150 -8.41 4.22 7.24
CA SER A 150 -8.21 5.11 8.40
C SER A 150 -8.46 6.57 8.01
N LYS A 151 -8.60 7.44 9.01
CA LYS A 151 -8.84 8.87 8.76
C LYS A 151 -7.63 9.51 8.09
N GLU A 152 -6.45 9.07 8.49
CA GLU A 152 -5.15 9.53 8.00
C GLU A 152 -4.95 9.10 6.54
N GLU A 153 -5.22 7.84 6.20
CA GLU A 153 -5.14 7.34 4.83
C GLU A 153 -6.15 8.04 3.90
N ALA A 154 -7.37 8.30 4.38
CA ALA A 154 -8.37 9.03 3.62
C ALA A 154 -7.89 10.45 3.27
N GLU A 155 -7.29 11.15 4.24
CA GLU A 155 -6.76 12.50 4.01
C GLU A 155 -5.58 12.49 3.04
N VAL A 156 -4.64 11.55 3.17
CA VAL A 156 -3.53 11.40 2.22
C VAL A 156 -4.03 11.15 0.80
N SER A 157 -5.00 10.24 0.64
CA SER A 157 -5.58 9.93 -0.67
C SER A 157 -6.29 11.15 -1.29
N LYS A 158 -7.07 11.87 -0.47
CA LYS A 158 -7.72 13.12 -0.87
C LYS A 158 -6.72 14.18 -1.31
N GLN A 159 -5.63 14.37 -0.58
CA GLN A 159 -4.60 15.36 -0.94
C GLN A 159 -3.92 15.03 -2.28
N ARG A 160 -3.66 13.74 -2.55
CA ARG A 160 -3.13 13.29 -3.86
C ARG A 160 -4.10 13.58 -4.99
N LEU A 161 -5.39 13.30 -4.78
CA LEU A 161 -6.45 13.59 -5.73
C LEU A 161 -6.58 15.10 -6.03
N LEU A 162 -6.48 15.94 -5.00
CA LEU A 162 -6.49 17.40 -5.16
C LEU A 162 -5.25 17.92 -5.89
N ALA A 163 -4.08 17.36 -5.59
CA ALA A 163 -2.83 17.70 -6.29
C ALA A 163 -2.93 17.32 -7.78
N TRP A 164 -3.49 16.16 -8.10
CA TRP A 164 -3.77 15.76 -9.48
C TRP A 164 -4.73 16.73 -10.17
N ALA A 165 -5.88 17.01 -9.55
CA ALA A 165 -6.87 17.94 -10.07
C ALA A 165 -6.26 19.31 -10.39
N SER A 166 -5.35 19.78 -9.54
CA SER A 166 -4.64 21.05 -9.74
C SER A 166 -3.55 20.98 -10.81
N SER A 167 -2.98 19.81 -11.09
CA SER A 167 -1.85 19.64 -12.00
C SER A 167 -2.23 19.75 -13.49
N GLY A 168 -3.51 19.55 -13.83
CA GLY A 168 -3.98 19.52 -15.23
C GLY A 168 -3.37 18.42 -16.09
N LYS A 169 -2.64 17.45 -15.49
CA LYS A 169 -2.01 16.35 -16.22
C LYS A 169 -3.09 15.36 -16.70
N ILE A 170 -3.14 15.16 -18.01
CA ILE A 170 -3.87 14.05 -18.62
C ILE A 170 -3.09 12.77 -18.26
N LEU A 171 -3.77 11.80 -17.66
CA LEU A 171 -3.15 10.54 -17.25
C LEU A 171 -2.66 9.77 -18.49
N SER A 172 -1.35 9.59 -18.62
CA SER A 172 -0.76 8.69 -19.61
C SER A 172 -0.51 7.33 -18.96
N GLY A 173 -1.18 6.28 -19.43
CA GLY A 173 -0.81 4.90 -19.09
C GLY A 173 -1.75 4.09 -18.20
N GLY A 174 -3.04 4.43 -18.09
CA GLY A 174 -4.00 3.57 -17.40
C GLY A 174 -5.15 4.32 -16.72
N TYR A 175 -6.02 3.55 -16.06
CA TYR A 175 -7.17 4.07 -15.32
C TYR A 175 -6.74 5.03 -14.20
N LEU A 176 -7.54 6.06 -13.92
CA LEU A 176 -7.36 6.98 -12.78
C LEU A 176 -7.15 6.22 -11.45
N SER A 177 -7.77 5.04 -11.29
CA SER A 177 -7.54 4.13 -10.16
C SER A 177 -6.11 3.61 -10.05
N SER A 178 -5.46 3.30 -11.17
CA SER A 178 -4.06 2.86 -11.20
C SER A 178 -3.14 3.98 -10.76
N TRP A 179 -3.43 5.26 -10.99
CA TRP A 179 -2.52 6.33 -10.57
C TRP A 179 -2.78 6.84 -9.13
N ILE A 180 -4.04 6.82 -8.67
CA ILE A 180 -4.41 7.19 -7.29
C ILE A 180 -4.00 6.10 -6.28
N PHE A 181 -4.10 4.83 -6.71
CA PHE A 181 -3.87 3.64 -5.88
C PHE A 181 -2.81 2.68 -6.44
N GLU A 182 -2.08 3.03 -7.51
CA GLU A 182 -0.65 2.72 -7.50
C GLU A 182 -0.19 3.41 -6.23
N GLN A 183 -0.14 2.59 -5.20
CA GLN A 183 1.06 2.56 -4.43
C GLN A 183 2.23 2.69 -5.42
N ASN A 184 2.63 3.92 -5.70
CA ASN A 184 3.85 4.34 -5.07
C ASN A 184 3.72 3.88 -3.60
N TYR A 185 4.03 2.60 -3.38
CA TYR A 185 5.19 2.25 -2.61
C TYR A 185 6.29 3.22 -3.10
N GLU A 186 6.20 4.50 -2.70
CA GLU A 186 7.27 5.00 -1.90
C GLU A 186 7.32 3.93 -0.81
N GLU A 187 8.18 2.91 -1.02
CA GLU A 187 8.58 2.05 0.07
C GLU A 187 8.73 3.00 1.25
N PRO A 188 7.93 2.85 2.32
CA PRO A 188 7.84 3.86 3.36
C PRO A 188 9.26 4.17 3.75
N LYS A 189 9.81 5.35 3.31
CA LYS A 189 11.26 5.54 3.06
C LYS A 189 11.98 4.52 3.89
N GLN A 190 12.35 3.35 3.31
CA GLN A 190 12.77 2.20 4.14
C GLN A 190 13.70 2.85 5.13
N GLU A 191 13.35 2.87 6.43
CA GLU A 191 14.30 3.33 7.42
C GLU A 191 15.46 2.40 7.17
N VAL A 192 16.47 2.90 6.46
CA VAL A 192 17.52 2.06 5.91
C VAL A 192 18.02 1.33 7.13
N PRO A 193 17.79 0.00 7.24
CA PRO A 193 17.87 -0.65 8.53
C PRO A 193 19.23 -0.29 9.11
N LYS A 194 19.21 0.35 10.28
CA LYS A 194 20.36 1.11 10.77
C LYS A 194 21.59 0.22 10.67
N ALA A 195 22.54 0.58 9.80
CA ALA A 195 23.71 -0.24 9.59
C ALA A 195 24.49 -0.26 10.91
N ILE A 196 24.86 -1.45 11.37
CA ILE A 196 25.72 -1.60 12.54
C ILE A 196 27.15 -1.87 12.06
N ASN A 197 28.13 -1.52 12.89
CA ASN A 197 29.52 -1.81 12.57
C ASN A 197 29.74 -3.32 12.49
N ALA A 198 30.44 -3.77 11.46
CA ALA A 198 31.00 -5.11 11.40
C ALA A 198 32.21 -5.22 12.35
N ILE A 199 32.71 -6.44 12.55
CA ILE A 199 34.02 -6.63 13.22
C ILE A 199 35.15 -6.07 12.33
N THR A 200 34.97 -6.16 11.00
CA THR A 200 35.92 -5.63 10.02
C THR A 200 35.89 -4.10 9.97
N PRO A 201 37.04 -3.40 10.10
CA PRO A 201 37.09 -1.94 10.25
C PRO A 201 36.42 -1.12 9.15
N ASN A 202 36.55 -1.53 7.87
CA ASN A 202 35.97 -0.82 6.71
C ASN A 202 34.60 -1.37 6.27
N ALA A 203 33.92 -2.11 7.14
CA ALA A 203 32.65 -2.74 6.80
C ALA A 203 31.53 -2.40 7.79
N LEU A 204 30.34 -2.25 7.23
CA LEU A 204 29.07 -2.16 7.92
C LEU A 204 28.22 -3.37 7.55
N GLN A 205 27.22 -3.66 8.38
CA GLN A 205 26.26 -4.73 8.11
C GLN A 205 24.82 -4.26 8.34
N ARG A 206 23.91 -4.74 7.48
CA ARG A 206 22.51 -4.33 7.40
C ARG A 206 21.61 -5.56 7.30
N LYS A 207 20.47 -5.54 8.01
CA LYS A 207 19.58 -6.72 8.17
C LYS A 207 20.32 -7.97 8.68
N TRP A 208 21.44 -7.76 9.38
CA TRP A 208 22.37 -8.79 9.83
C TRP A 208 22.65 -8.56 11.33
N GLN A 209 22.13 -9.43 12.19
CA GLN A 209 22.06 -9.15 13.63
C GLN A 209 23.38 -9.36 14.38
N ILE A 210 24.12 -10.41 14.03
CA ILE A 210 25.37 -10.77 14.72
C ILE A 210 26.53 -10.07 14.01
N PRO A 211 27.31 -9.21 14.70
CA PRO A 211 28.51 -8.63 14.14
C PRO A 211 29.45 -9.69 13.60
N SER A 212 29.83 -9.56 12.32
CA SER A 212 30.64 -10.55 11.61
C SER A 212 31.92 -9.92 11.08
N GLU A 213 32.97 -10.74 10.98
CA GLU A 213 34.20 -10.39 10.28
C GLU A 213 34.10 -10.87 8.82
N PHE A 214 34.25 -9.94 7.88
CA PHE A 214 34.23 -10.18 6.44
C PHE A 214 35.67 -10.27 5.92
N LEU A 215 36.17 -11.50 5.78
CA LEU A 215 37.60 -11.76 5.52
C LEU A 215 38.05 -11.34 4.12
N CYS A 216 37.14 -11.38 3.14
CA CYS A 216 37.42 -10.93 1.77
C CYS A 216 37.30 -9.39 1.61
N CYS A 217 36.83 -8.65 2.62
CA CYS A 217 36.57 -7.22 2.52
C CYS A 217 37.86 -6.40 2.37
N PRO A 218 38.01 -5.61 1.30
CA PRO A 218 39.18 -4.76 1.11
C PRO A 218 39.37 -3.76 2.24
N GLN A 219 40.60 -3.69 2.78
CA GLN A 219 41.02 -2.62 3.70
C GLN A 219 41.62 -1.44 2.94
N GLU A 220 42.23 -1.72 1.79
CA GLU A 220 42.76 -0.73 0.85
C GLU A 220 42.33 -1.17 -0.55
N TYR A 221 41.98 -0.18 -1.38
CA TYR A 221 41.56 -0.37 -2.77
C TYR A 221 42.05 0.81 -3.62
N ASP A 222 42.37 0.54 -4.88
CA ASP A 222 42.70 1.55 -5.90
C ASP A 222 41.68 1.43 -7.03
N GLY A 223 41.10 2.55 -7.46
CA GLY A 223 40.01 2.55 -8.46
C GLY A 223 38.63 2.19 -7.90
N ASN A 224 37.90 1.28 -8.55
CA ASN A 224 36.50 0.98 -8.23
C ASN A 224 36.40 -0.04 -7.06
N PRO A 225 35.87 0.34 -5.89
CA PRO A 225 35.84 -0.52 -4.71
C PRO A 225 34.99 -1.78 -4.89
N ILE A 226 33.93 -1.74 -5.70
CA ILE A 226 33.06 -2.89 -5.95
C ILE A 226 33.79 -3.94 -6.80
N GLU A 227 34.48 -3.52 -7.85
CA GLU A 227 35.27 -4.42 -8.70
C GLU A 227 36.43 -5.04 -7.91
N GLU A 228 37.13 -4.25 -7.10
CA GLU A 228 38.21 -4.74 -6.25
C GLU A 228 37.72 -5.78 -5.23
N TYR A 229 36.53 -5.59 -4.67
CA TYR A 229 35.96 -6.58 -3.77
C TYR A 229 35.53 -7.85 -4.53
N ASP A 230 34.87 -7.73 -5.68
CA ASP A 230 34.44 -8.90 -6.46
C ASP A 230 35.63 -9.83 -6.83
N LEU A 231 36.79 -9.26 -7.16
CA LEU A 231 38.02 -10.03 -7.42
C LEU A 231 38.49 -10.90 -6.24
N ARG A 232 38.15 -10.52 -5.01
CA ARG A 232 38.51 -11.25 -3.78
C ARG A 232 37.47 -12.29 -3.38
N LEU A 233 36.29 -12.27 -4.01
CA LEU A 233 35.19 -13.19 -3.73
C LEU A 233 35.31 -14.47 -4.56
N ILE A 234 36.25 -15.32 -4.17
CA ILE A 234 36.54 -16.58 -4.85
C ILE A 234 35.70 -17.71 -4.22
N GLU A 235 35.13 -18.58 -5.05
CA GLU A 235 34.40 -19.77 -4.58
C GLU A 235 35.24 -20.60 -3.59
N GLY A 236 34.64 -20.96 -2.46
CA GLY A 236 35.26 -21.70 -1.37
C GLY A 236 35.98 -20.84 -0.32
N ALA A 237 36.27 -19.56 -0.61
CA ALA A 237 36.86 -18.66 0.40
C ALA A 237 35.86 -18.39 1.53
N ILE A 238 36.35 -18.10 2.74
CA ILE A 238 35.49 -17.76 3.88
C ILE A 238 34.94 -16.36 3.65
N PHE A 239 33.62 -16.26 3.51
CA PHE A 239 32.94 -14.99 3.32
C PHE A 239 32.90 -14.18 4.61
N CYS A 240 32.31 -14.79 5.64
CA CYS A 240 32.22 -14.18 6.96
C CYS A 240 32.36 -15.21 8.07
N THR A 241 32.89 -14.77 9.21
CA THR A 241 32.99 -15.56 10.45
C THR A 241 32.56 -14.74 11.65
N ASN A 242 32.01 -15.40 12.67
CA ASN A 242 31.78 -14.83 14.01
C ASN A 242 31.86 -15.96 15.05
N ALA A 243 31.56 -15.65 16.31
CA ALA A 243 31.61 -16.63 17.40
C ALA A 243 30.60 -17.78 17.28
N THR A 244 29.60 -17.67 16.40
CA THR A 244 28.48 -18.63 16.27
C THR A 244 28.55 -19.44 14.99
N TYR A 245 28.97 -18.85 13.87
CA TYR A 245 29.02 -19.54 12.59
C TYR A 245 30.10 -18.98 11.67
N SER A 246 30.44 -19.78 10.65
CA SER A 246 31.27 -19.35 9.52
C SER A 246 30.58 -19.72 8.21
N SER A 247 30.74 -18.89 7.19
CA SER A 247 30.19 -19.17 5.86
C SER A 247 31.26 -19.08 4.79
N SER A 248 31.18 -19.94 3.78
CA SER A 248 32.02 -19.90 2.59
C SER A 248 31.27 -19.39 1.38
N ILE A 249 31.98 -18.77 0.44
CA ILE A 249 31.42 -18.29 -0.81
C ILE A 249 31.11 -19.48 -1.71
N HIS A 250 29.91 -19.51 -2.26
CA HIS A 250 29.57 -20.44 -3.34
C HIS A 250 29.65 -19.74 -4.70
N LYS A 251 29.08 -18.54 -4.81
CA LYS A 251 29.02 -17.80 -6.08
C LYS A 251 28.86 -16.31 -5.82
N SER A 252 29.48 -15.47 -6.64
CA SER A 252 29.25 -14.02 -6.66
C SER A 252 29.04 -13.47 -8.07
N THR A 253 28.45 -12.28 -8.14
CA THR A 253 28.41 -11.48 -9.38
C THR A 253 28.17 -10.01 -9.07
N ILE A 254 28.71 -9.15 -9.93
CA ILE A 254 28.37 -7.74 -9.95
C ILE A 254 27.02 -7.56 -10.67
N GLY A 255 26.08 -6.89 -10.00
CA GLY A 255 24.77 -6.53 -10.53
C GLY A 255 24.48 -5.02 -10.39
N ASN A 256 23.24 -4.64 -10.64
CA ASN A 256 22.74 -3.27 -10.47
C ASN A 256 23.62 -2.21 -11.17
N GLY A 257 24.02 -2.48 -12.42
CA GLY A 257 24.82 -1.56 -13.23
C GLY A 257 26.25 -1.31 -12.72
N GLY A 258 26.80 -2.20 -11.88
CA GLY A 258 28.15 -2.05 -11.32
C GLY A 258 28.19 -1.57 -9.87
N ASN A 259 27.03 -1.33 -9.26
CA ASN A 259 26.94 -0.72 -7.93
C ASN A 259 26.80 -1.72 -6.79
N SER A 260 26.61 -3.01 -7.08
CA SER A 260 26.32 -4.01 -6.05
C SER A 260 26.91 -5.37 -6.41
N ILE A 261 27.36 -6.12 -5.41
CA ILE A 261 27.77 -7.52 -5.57
C ILE A 261 26.75 -8.41 -4.87
N TYR A 262 26.21 -9.39 -5.57
CA TYR A 262 25.39 -10.44 -4.98
C TYR A 262 26.25 -11.66 -4.70
N VAL A 263 26.19 -12.19 -3.48
CA VAL A 263 27.01 -13.33 -3.05
C VAL A 263 26.13 -14.40 -2.41
N ILE A 264 26.13 -15.60 -2.99
CA ILE A 264 25.60 -16.80 -2.37
C ILE A 264 26.67 -17.40 -1.47
N THR A 265 26.32 -17.66 -0.22
CA THR A 265 27.19 -18.31 0.75
C THR A 265 26.57 -19.58 1.30
N ARG A 266 27.43 -20.48 1.77
CA ARG A 266 27.07 -21.72 2.45
C ARG A 266 27.55 -21.67 3.89
N ASN A 267 26.67 -21.97 4.83
CA ASN A 267 27.03 -22.11 6.24
C ASN A 267 27.87 -23.39 6.41
N LEU A 268 28.98 -23.27 7.14
CA LEU A 268 29.90 -24.37 7.42
C LEU A 268 29.51 -25.17 8.66
N ASP A 269 28.56 -24.68 9.46
CA ASP A 269 28.01 -25.40 10.60
C ASP A 269 27.04 -26.51 10.14
N LYS A 270 27.30 -27.74 10.58
CA LYS A 270 26.59 -28.95 10.14
C LYS A 270 25.18 -29.08 10.74
N ASP A 271 24.89 -28.36 11.83
CA ASP A 271 23.59 -28.39 12.50
C ASP A 271 22.65 -27.25 12.03
N CYS A 272 23.05 -26.51 10.98
CA CYS A 272 22.26 -25.40 10.47
C CYS A 272 21.10 -25.87 9.57
N MET A 273 19.86 -25.58 9.98
CA MET A 273 18.65 -25.88 9.20
C MET A 273 18.56 -25.12 7.87
N LYS A 274 19.17 -23.92 7.78
CA LYS A 274 19.21 -23.11 6.56
C LYS A 274 20.65 -22.93 6.12
N GLU A 275 21.10 -23.89 5.31
CA GLU A 275 22.50 -24.01 4.90
C GLU A 275 22.94 -22.90 3.94
N TRP A 276 22.01 -22.26 3.21
CA TRP A 276 22.32 -21.32 2.16
C TRP A 276 21.92 -19.89 2.54
N ALA A 277 22.67 -18.89 2.10
CA ALA A 277 22.36 -17.49 2.34
C ALA A 277 22.71 -16.61 1.12
N LEU A 278 22.02 -15.48 1.00
CA LEU A 278 22.30 -14.45 0.01
C LEU A 278 22.66 -13.14 0.71
N ALA A 279 23.80 -12.57 0.33
CA ALA A 279 24.24 -11.25 0.75
C ALA A 279 24.36 -10.31 -0.46
N GLU A 280 24.08 -9.03 -0.23
CA GLU A 280 24.36 -7.94 -1.16
C GLU A 280 25.43 -7.03 -0.54
N ILE A 281 26.47 -6.74 -1.32
CA ILE A 281 27.53 -5.81 -0.93
C ILE A 281 27.36 -4.54 -1.75
N THR A 282 27.38 -3.40 -1.06
CA THR A 282 27.35 -2.06 -1.65
C THR A 282 28.46 -1.22 -1.06
N PHE A 283 28.81 -0.13 -1.73
CA PHE A 283 29.79 0.83 -1.24
C PHE A 283 29.10 2.17 -0.99
N GLU A 284 28.93 2.54 0.27
CA GLU A 284 28.17 3.71 0.72
C GLU A 284 29.04 4.54 1.67
N ASP A 285 29.14 5.86 1.45
CA ASP A 285 29.86 6.81 2.32
C ASP A 285 31.29 6.39 2.71
N GLY A 286 32.01 5.72 1.80
CA GLY A 286 33.39 5.27 2.03
C GLY A 286 33.54 3.88 2.66
N MET A 287 32.43 3.17 2.92
CA MET A 287 32.38 1.91 3.66
C MET A 287 31.71 0.80 2.85
N PHE A 288 32.14 -0.45 3.05
CA PHE A 288 31.49 -1.63 2.47
C PHE A 288 30.28 -2.05 3.30
N VAL A 289 29.08 -1.98 2.75
CA VAL A 289 27.84 -2.34 3.45
C VAL A 289 27.37 -3.72 3.01
N HIS A 290 27.35 -4.66 3.96
CA HIS A 290 26.91 -6.04 3.77
C HIS A 290 25.45 -6.19 4.21
N THR A 291 24.55 -6.34 3.25
CA THR A 291 23.13 -6.49 3.49
C THR A 291 22.71 -7.95 3.37
N SER A 292 22.17 -8.53 4.44
CA SER A 292 21.56 -9.87 4.36
C SER A 292 20.25 -9.80 3.56
N LYS A 293 20.12 -10.62 2.51
CA LYS A 293 18.93 -10.73 1.66
C LYS A 293 18.07 -11.95 1.97
N GLY A 294 18.54 -12.84 2.85
CA GLY A 294 17.79 -14.00 3.31
C GLY A 294 18.65 -15.25 3.49
N THR A 295 18.08 -16.23 4.16
CA THR A 295 18.63 -17.58 4.32
C THR A 295 17.64 -18.59 3.77
N PHE A 296 18.16 -19.60 3.09
CA PHE A 296 17.43 -20.57 2.28
C PHE A 296 17.74 -21.99 2.74
N PHE A 297 16.75 -22.87 2.63
CA PHE A 297 16.91 -24.28 2.97
C PHE A 297 17.77 -25.02 1.95
N GLU A 298 17.59 -24.70 0.66
CA GLU A 298 18.24 -25.40 -0.44
C GLU A 298 19.00 -24.43 -1.36
N GLN A 299 20.03 -24.94 -2.03
CA GLN A 299 20.80 -24.19 -3.03
C GLN A 299 19.89 -23.56 -4.09
N LYS A 300 18.90 -24.32 -4.58
CA LYS A 300 17.95 -23.88 -5.60
C LYS A 300 17.15 -22.65 -5.14
N GLY A 301 16.82 -22.57 -3.85
CA GLY A 301 16.18 -21.41 -3.25
C GLY A 301 17.08 -20.19 -3.35
N ALA A 302 18.32 -20.30 -2.87
CA ALA A 302 19.30 -19.22 -2.96
C ALA A 302 19.56 -18.77 -4.42
N GLU A 303 19.64 -19.70 -5.36
CA GLU A 303 19.82 -19.41 -6.79
C GLU A 303 18.64 -18.62 -7.39
N LYS A 304 17.40 -18.99 -7.04
CA LYS A 304 16.21 -18.25 -7.47
C LYS A 304 16.31 -16.77 -7.05
N TYR A 305 16.50 -16.51 -5.76
CA TYR A 305 16.53 -15.14 -5.25
C TYR A 305 17.78 -14.37 -5.69
N TYR A 306 18.89 -15.07 -5.94
CA TYR A 306 20.10 -14.49 -6.55
C TYR A 306 19.84 -14.01 -7.99
N ILE A 307 19.11 -14.77 -8.80
CA ILE A 307 18.74 -14.38 -10.18
C ILE A 307 17.76 -13.21 -10.16
N LEU A 308 16.74 -13.28 -9.30
CA LEU A 308 15.76 -12.21 -9.13
C LEU A 308 16.42 -10.90 -8.65
N ALA A 309 17.42 -10.97 -7.76
CA ALA A 309 18.15 -9.81 -7.26
C ALA A 309 18.93 -9.07 -8.38
N GLN A 310 19.30 -9.76 -9.45
CA GLN A 310 19.95 -9.15 -10.62
C GLN A 310 18.94 -8.55 -11.62
N GLY A 311 17.64 -8.66 -11.37
CA GLY A 311 16.59 -8.25 -12.30
C GLY A 311 16.39 -9.22 -13.47
N LEU A 312 16.89 -10.46 -13.36
CA LEU A 312 16.73 -11.51 -14.36
C LEU A 312 15.49 -12.36 -14.08
N GLU A 313 14.93 -12.96 -15.13
CA GLU A 313 13.78 -13.86 -15.01
C GLU A 313 14.22 -15.26 -14.52
N TRP A 314 13.50 -15.80 -13.54
CA TRP A 314 13.72 -17.16 -13.05
C TRP A 314 12.79 -18.16 -13.73
N THR A 315 13.36 -19.19 -14.37
CA THR A 315 12.62 -20.24 -15.09
C THR A 315 12.63 -21.60 -14.39
N GLY A 316 13.22 -21.70 -13.19
CA GLY A 316 13.42 -22.97 -12.48
C GLY A 316 12.22 -23.49 -11.67
N GLY A 317 11.05 -22.87 -11.82
CA GLY A 317 9.81 -23.20 -11.10
C GLY A 317 9.84 -22.81 -9.61
N ASP A 318 8.86 -23.30 -8.85
CA ASP A 318 8.74 -22.98 -7.43
C ASP A 318 9.88 -23.62 -6.61
N VAL A 319 10.25 -22.96 -5.50
CA VAL A 319 11.22 -23.42 -4.51
C VAL A 319 10.56 -23.48 -3.12
N LEU A 320 11.10 -24.28 -2.21
CA LEU A 320 10.53 -24.45 -0.86
C LEU A 320 10.34 -23.11 -0.13
N ASP A 321 11.29 -22.20 -0.29
CA ASP A 321 11.28 -20.87 0.30
C ASP A 321 10.13 -19.96 -0.20
N ASP A 322 9.44 -20.30 -1.30
CA ASP A 322 8.26 -19.56 -1.77
C ASP A 322 7.01 -19.79 -0.91
N PHE A 323 7.01 -20.87 -0.12
CA PHE A 323 5.86 -21.33 0.66
C PHE A 323 6.06 -21.16 2.17
N CYS A 324 7.16 -20.51 2.59
CA CYS A 324 7.60 -20.45 3.98
C CYS A 324 7.66 -19.02 4.55
#